data_AF-A0A800JCL7-F1
#
_entry.id   AF-A0A800JCL7-F1
#
_cell.length_a   1.000
_cell.length_b   1.000
_cell.length_c   1.000
_cell.angle_alpha   90.00
_cell.angle_beta   90.00
_cell.angle_gamma   90.00
#
_symmetry.space_group_name_H-M   'P 1'
#
loop_
_entity.id
_entity.type
_entity.pdbx_description
1 polymer ?
#
loop_
_entity_poly.entity_id
_entity_poly.type
_entity_poly.pdbx_seq_one_letter_code
_entity_poly.pdbx_strand_id
1 'polypeptide(L)' 'MRNEAAGFTGDSVESVSAAINRYAGQNGMEPVSVSICQEGAGSSAYFRGIAVFTPQFEEEEEGEEEASY' A
#
# COMPACT_ATOMS: atom_id res chain seq x y z
N MET A 1 -13.18 -5.87 8.36
CA MET A 1 -11.87 -6.40 7.93
C MET A 1 -10.80 -5.97 8.94
N ARG A 2 -9.65 -6.66 9.04
CA ARG A 2 -8.58 -6.35 10.01
C ARG A 2 -7.36 -5.82 9.28
N ASN A 3 -6.54 -5.03 9.98
CA ASN A 3 -5.25 -4.60 9.46
C ASN A 3 -4.35 -5.80 9.13
N GLU A 4 -3.56 -5.67 8.07
CA GLU A 4 -2.64 -6.71 7.61
C GLU A 4 -1.23 -6.15 7.47
N ALA A 5 -0.22 -7.00 7.64
CA ALA A 5 1.18 -6.64 7.36
C ALA A 5 1.76 -7.63 6.35
N ALA A 6 2.35 -7.11 5.27
CA ALA A 6 2.97 -7.94 4.23
C ALA A 6 4.39 -7.46 3.90
N GLY A 7 5.25 -8.42 3.56
CA GLY A 7 6.63 -8.20 3.17
C GLY A 7 6.82 -8.25 1.65
N PHE A 8 7.71 -7.42 1.14
CA PHE A 8 8.00 -7.26 -0.28
C PHE A 8 9.50 -7.19 -0.51
N THR A 9 9.96 -7.62 -1.67
CA THR A 9 11.36 -7.49 -2.10
C THR A 9 11.43 -7.05 -3.55
N GLY A 10 12.42 -6.23 -3.89
CA GLY A 10 12.62 -5.74 -5.24
C GLY A 10 14.06 -5.29 -5.48
N ASP A 11 14.38 -5.01 -6.72
CA ASP A 11 15.65 -4.47 -7.19
C ASP A 11 15.77 -2.94 -7.02
N SER A 12 14.64 -2.26 -6.82
CA SER A 12 14.56 -0.82 -6.57
C SER A 12 13.44 -0.47 -5.59
N VAL A 13 13.46 0.75 -5.06
CA VAL A 13 12.39 1.29 -4.20
C VAL A 13 11.08 1.37 -4.99
N GLU A 14 11.15 1.75 -6.26
CA GLU A 14 10.01 1.84 -7.18
C GLU A 14 9.36 0.46 -7.40
N SER A 15 10.18 -0.58 -7.59
CA SER A 15 9.73 -1.97 -7.75
C SER A 15 8.97 -2.45 -6.51
N VAL A 16 9.52 -2.19 -5.32
CA VAL A 16 8.86 -2.51 -4.03
C VAL A 16 7.55 -1.71 -3.86
N SER A 17 7.56 -0.42 -4.19
CA SER A 17 6.39 0.46 -4.07
C SER A 17 5.27 0.04 -5.02
N ALA A 18 5.60 -0.34 -6.25
CA ALA A 18 4.64 -0.86 -7.22
C ALA A 18 3.99 -2.17 -6.74
N ALA A 19 4.78 -3.07 -6.13
CA ALA A 19 4.27 -4.30 -5.56
C ALA A 19 3.32 -4.06 -4.38
N ILE A 20 3.65 -3.13 -3.48
CA ILE A 20 2.80 -2.69 -2.36
C ILE A 20 1.46 -2.17 -2.88
N ASN A 21 1.48 -1.23 -3.83
CA ASN A 21 0.26 -0.63 -4.37
C ASN A 21 -0.61 -1.65 -5.11
N ARG A 22 0.00 -2.54 -5.88
CA ARG A 22 -0.71 -3.62 -6.56
C ARG A 22 -1.39 -4.54 -5.55
N TYR A 23 -0.67 -4.94 -4.51
CA TYR A 23 -1.21 -5.77 -3.44
C TYR A 23 -2.38 -5.08 -2.73
N ALA A 24 -2.25 -3.78 -2.41
CA ALA A 24 -3.32 -3.00 -1.80
C ALA A 24 -4.60 -3.01 -2.67
N GLY A 25 -4.47 -2.67 -3.96
CA GLY A 25 -5.60 -2.64 -4.89
C GLY A 25 -6.25 -4.00 -5.14
N GLN A 26 -5.46 -5.09 -5.17
CA GLN A 26 -5.98 -6.45 -5.32
C GLN A 26 -6.78 -6.94 -4.10
N ASN A 27 -6.56 -6.33 -2.93
CA ASN A 27 -7.20 -6.75 -1.68
C ASN A 27 -8.19 -5.72 -1.12
N GLY A 28 -8.48 -4.62 -1.84
CA GLY A 28 -9.37 -3.56 -1.33
C GLY A 28 -8.82 -2.90 -0.06
N MET A 29 -7.51 -2.71 -0.02
CA MET A 29 -6.80 -2.15 1.13
C MET A 29 -6.00 -0.92 0.76
N GLU A 30 -5.57 -0.17 1.77
CA GLU A 30 -4.71 0.98 1.66
C GLU A 30 -3.47 0.82 2.56
N PRO A 31 -2.26 1.10 2.05
CA PRO A 31 -1.06 1.11 2.87
C PRO A 31 -1.06 2.31 3.81
N VAL A 32 -1.00 2.08 5.12
CA VAL A 32 -0.96 3.14 6.15
C VAL A 32 0.44 3.41 6.69
N SER A 33 1.34 2.45 6.55
CA SER A 33 2.74 2.59 6.96
C SER A 33 3.62 1.68 6.13
N VAL A 34 4.74 2.21 5.63
CA VAL A 34 5.70 1.46 4.83
C VAL A 34 7.10 1.77 5.33
N SER A 35 7.91 0.72 5.50
CA SER A 35 9.35 0.84 5.73
C SER A 35 10.09 0.04 4.68
N ILE A 36 11.07 0.67 4.01
CA ILE A 36 11.91 0.05 2.99
C ILE A 36 13.36 0.24 3.40
N CYS A 37 14.11 -0.86 3.43
CA CYS A 37 15.56 -0.86 3.63
C CYS A 37 16.26 -1.47 2.42
N GLN A 38 17.45 -0.94 2.12
CA GLN A 38 18.38 -1.64 1.23
C GLN A 38 19.14 -2.68 2.05
N GLU A 39 19.18 -3.90 1.54
CA GLU A 39 19.98 -5.00 2.06
C GLU A 39 21.02 -5.44 1.01
N GLY A 40 22.12 -6.01 1.47
CA GLY A 40 23.24 -6.40 0.59
C GLY A 40 24.10 -5.20 0.13
N ALA A 41 25.13 -5.49 -0.67
CA ALA A 41 26.06 -4.49 -1.18
C ALA A 41 26.58 -4.90 -2.58
N GLY A 42 26.96 -3.90 -3.39
CA GLY A 42 27.47 -4.14 -4.74
C GLY A 42 26.42 -4.80 -5.65
N SER A 43 26.82 -5.85 -6.37
CA SER A 43 25.95 -6.57 -7.31
C SER A 43 24.85 -7.41 -6.64
N SER A 44 24.88 -7.58 -5.32
CA SER A 44 23.85 -8.30 -4.56
C SER A 44 22.93 -7.36 -3.77
N ALA A 45 22.94 -6.06 -4.07
CA ALA A 45 22.04 -5.10 -3.43
C ALA A 45 20.59 -5.34 -3.86
N TYR A 46 19.67 -5.33 -2.89
CA TYR A 46 18.23 -5.39 -3.12
C TYR A 46 17.50 -4.56 -2.05
N PHE A 47 16.21 -4.34 -2.25
CA PHE A 47 15.35 -3.64 -1.32
C PHE A 47 14.35 -4.59 -0.71
N ARG A 48 14.16 -4.49 0.60
CA ARG A 48 13.09 -5.18 1.34
C ARG A 48 12.16 -4.15 1.93
N GLY A 49 10.86 -4.34 1.70
CA GLY A 49 9.80 -3.51 2.24
C GLY A 49 8.90 -4.31 3.17
N ILE A 50 8.39 -3.66 4.21
CA ILE A 50 7.22 -4.10 4.95
C ILE A 50 6.17 -3.00 4.90
N ALA A 51 4.93 -3.38 4.61
CA ALA A 51 3.80 -2.47 4.59
C ALA A 51 2.70 -2.98 5.52
N VAL A 52 2.14 -2.06 6.30
CA VAL A 52 0.92 -2.26 7.08
C VAL A 52 -0.24 -1.67 6.30
N PHE A 53 -1.31 -2.44 6.17
CA PHE A 53 -2.49 -2.11 5.40
C PHE A 53 -3.71 -2.01 6.31
N THR A 54 -4.61 -1.09 5.96
CA THR A 54 -5.97 -1.00 6.49
C THR A 54 -6.97 -1.30 5.38
N PRO A 55 -8.16 -1.84 5.69
CA PRO A 55 -9.25 -1.91 4.72
C PRO A 55 -9.61 -0.52 4.19
N GLN A 56 -9.91 -0.42 2.90
CA GLN A 56 -10.47 0.80 2.32
C GLN A 56 -11.81 1.11 2.99
N PHE A 57 -12.01 2.37 3.38
CA PHE A 57 -13.32 2.86 3.77
C PHE A 57 -14.04 3.28 2.48
N GLU A 58 -15.29 2.87 2.32
CA GLU A 58 -16.16 3.51 1.35
C GLU A 58 -16.45 4.92 1.90
N GLU A 59 -16.00 5.96 1.21
CA GLU A 59 -16.54 7.30 1.45
C GLU A 59 -18.03 7.21 1.12
N GLU A 60 -18.89 7.28 2.14
CA GLU A 60 -20.31 7.53 1.91
C GLU A 60 -20.39 8.85 1.14
N GLU A 61 -20.86 8.81 -0.12
CA GLU A 61 -21.16 10.02 -0.88
C GLU A 61 -22.02 10.93 0.00
N GLU A 62 -21.50 12.09 0.40
CA GLU A 62 -22.28 13.12 1.07
C GLU A 62 -23.49 13.41 0.17
N GLY A 63 -24.67 12.97 0.62
CA GLY A 63 -25.89 13.04 -0.16
C GLY A 63 -26.10 14.43 -0.72
N GLU A 64 -26.31 14.51 -2.04
CA GLU A 64 -26.81 15.70 -2.69
C GLU A 64 -28.14 16.10 -2.02
N GLU A 65 -28.11 17.07 -1.12
CA GLU A 65 -29.32 17.76 -0.68
C GLU A 65 -29.93 18.44 -1.90
N GLU A 66 -30.92 17.78 -2.52
CA GLU A 66 -31.81 18.40 -3.50
C GLU A 66 -32.47 19.62 -2.85
N ALA A 67 -31.91 20.80 -3.11
CA ALA A 67 -32.57 22.07 -2.82
C ALA A 67 -33.77 22.23 -3.75
N SER A 68 -34.94 21.74 -3.31
CA SER A 68 -36.22 22.06 -3.95
C SER A 68 -36.55 23.54 -3.71
N TYR A 69 -36.47 24.35 -4.77
CA TYR A 69 -37.09 25.67 -4.83
C TYR A 69 -38.38 25.62 -5.66
#